data_AF-A0A7J7GHM0-F1
#
_entry.id   AF-A0A7J7GHM0-F1
#
_cell.length_a   1.000
_cell.length_b   1.000
_cell.length_c   1.000
_cell.angle_alpha   90.00
_cell.angle_beta   90.00
_cell.angle_gamma   90.00
#
_symmetry.space_group_name_H-M   'P 1'
#
loop_
_entity.id
_entity.type
_entity.pdbx_description
1 polymer ?
#
loop_
_entity_poly.entity_id
_entity_poly.type
_entity_poly.pdbx_seq_one_letter_code
_entity_poly.pdbx_strand_id
1 'polypeptide(L)' 'MESAAVALICLQQRIPFITIRALSDLAGGGSAQSNEAATFISLAANNSVTVVVEFIKNLLSANYIISSA' A
#
# COMPACT_ATOMS: atom_id res chain seq x y z
N MET A 1 11.13 3.07 1.51
CA MET A 1 11.91 1.83 1.39
C MET A 1 11.68 0.88 2.59
N GLU A 2 10.43 0.55 2.92
CA GLU A 2 10.07 -0.13 4.18
C GLU A 2 9.41 -1.50 3.96
N SER A 3 8.67 -1.69 2.85
CA SER A 3 7.79 -2.86 2.65
C SER A 3 8.48 -4.21 2.77
N ALA A 4 9.71 -4.36 2.25
CA ALA A 4 10.44 -5.62 2.31
C ALA A 4 10.85 -5.99 3.75
N ALA A 5 11.24 -5.01 4.56
CA ALA A 5 11.58 -5.23 5.96
C ALA A 5 10.34 -5.67 6.75
N VAL A 6 9.19 -5.01 6.55
CA VAL A 6 7.92 -5.41 7.18
C VAL A 6 7.51 -6.82 6.72
N ALA A 7 7.59 -7.11 5.42
CA ALA A 7 7.28 -8.42 4.87
C ALA A 7 8.14 -9.54 5.47
N LEU A 8 9.44 -9.29 5.68
CA LEU A 8 10.35 -10.24 6.31
C LEU A 8 9.92 -10.58 7.74
N ILE A 9 9.55 -9.58 8.54
CA ILE A 9 9.07 -9.81 9.90
C ILE A 9 7.73 -10.56 9.89
N CYS A 10 6.77 -10.17 9.05
CA CYS A 10 5.50 -10.88 8.91
C CYS A 10 5.71 -12.36 8.52
N LEU A 11 6.65 -12.63 7.59
CA LEU A 11 7.02 -13.99 7.20
C LEU A 11 7.57 -14.78 8.39
N GLN A 12 8.50 -14.21 9.16
CA GLN A 12 9.07 -14.84 10.36
C GLN A 12 8.00 -15.15 11.42
N GLN A 13 7.00 -14.28 11.56
CA GLN A 13 5.90 -14.42 12.51
C GLN A 13 4.71 -15.24 11.97
N ARG A 14 4.77 -15.74 10.73
CA ARG A 14 3.67 -16.44 10.05
C ARG A 14 2.36 -15.64 9.99
N ILE A 15 2.48 -14.33 9.80
CA ILE A 15 1.34 -13.41 9.67
C ILE A 15 1.10 -13.10 8.18
N PRO A 16 -0.11 -13.30 7.64
CA PRO A 16 -0.45 -12.88 6.27
C PRO A 16 -0.18 -11.39 6.08
N PHE A 17 0.44 -11.03 4.96
CA PHE A 17 0.89 -9.66 4.70
C PHE A 17 0.57 -9.21 3.28
N ILE A 18 0.15 -7.95 3.15
CA ILE A 18 -0.03 -7.24 1.89
C ILE A 18 0.46 -5.80 2.07
N THR A 19 1.14 -5.26 1.06
CA THR A 19 1.55 -3.84 1.02
C THR A 19 0.77 -3.13 -0.08
N ILE A 20 0.18 -1.98 0.26
CA ILE A 20 -0.48 -1.08 -0.70
C ILE A 20 0.33 0.21 -0.69
N ARG A 21 0.80 0.62 -1.87
CA ARG A 21 1.57 1.85 -2.07
C ARG A 21 1.12 2.53 -3.36
N ALA A 22 1.16 3.86 -3.37
CA ALA A 22 1.01 4.65 -4.58
C ALA A 22 2.36 5.29 -4.96
N LEU A 23 2.50 5.63 -6.24
CA LEU A 23 3.72 6.24 -6.78
C LEU A 23 3.75 7.73 -6.48
N SER A 24 4.86 8.19 -5.86
CA SER A 24 5.18 9.61 -5.67
C SER A 24 6.05 10.18 -6.80
N ASP A 25 6.68 9.32 -7.57
CA ASP A 25 7.66 9.65 -8.60
C ASP A 25 7.85 8.44 -9.53
N LEU A 26 8.56 8.66 -10.63
CA LEU A 26 8.98 7.60 -11.54
C LEU A 26 10.50 7.40 -11.40
N ALA A 27 10.89 6.36 -10.66
CA ALA A 27 12.29 6.01 -10.47
C ALA A 27 13.00 5.84 -11.83
N GLY A 28 14.01 6.67 -12.09
CA GLY A 28 14.78 6.64 -13.34
C GLY A 28 14.06 7.19 -14.59
N GLY A 29 12.83 7.68 -14.46
CA GLY A 29 12.03 8.22 -15.58
C GLY A 29 11.59 9.68 -15.43
N GLY A 30 11.90 10.34 -14.31
CA GLY A 30 11.75 11.78 -14.14
C GLY A 30 12.77 12.57 -14.96
N SER A 31 12.66 13.90 -14.98
CA SER A 31 13.75 14.72 -15.50
C SER A 31 15.00 14.41 -14.66
N ALA A 32 16.14 14.10 -15.29
CA ALA A 32 17.36 13.66 -14.60
C ALA A 32 17.89 14.64 -13.53
N GLN A 33 17.28 15.81 -13.38
CA GLN A 33 17.68 16.88 -12.48
C GLN A 33 16.88 16.95 -11.17
N SER A 34 15.68 16.34 -11.07
CA SER A 34 14.80 16.53 -9.91
C SER A 34 13.90 15.33 -9.66
N ASN A 35 13.92 14.82 -8.42
CA ASN A 35 12.94 13.85 -7.93
C ASN A 35 11.57 14.55 -7.76
N GLU A 36 10.53 14.07 -8.46
CA GLU A 36 9.17 14.62 -8.39
C GLU A 36 8.38 14.18 -7.14
N ALA A 37 8.99 13.41 -6.23
CA ALA A 37 8.35 12.93 -5.02
C ALA A 37 7.73 14.05 -4.21
N ALA A 38 8.42 15.19 -4.05
CA ALA A 38 7.88 16.34 -3.31
C ALA A 38 6.59 16.90 -3.94
N THR A 39 6.42 16.77 -5.25
CA THR A 39 5.22 17.23 -5.97
C THR A 39 4.03 16.31 -5.74
N PHE A 40 4.23 14.98 -5.78
CA PHE A 40 3.13 14.03 -5.74
C PHE A 40 2.98 13.26 -4.43
N ILE A 41 3.82 13.50 -3.41
CA ILE A 41 3.77 12.75 -2.15
C ILE A 41 2.39 12.81 -1.49
N SER A 42 1.73 13.96 -1.49
CA SER A 42 0.38 14.12 -0.92
C SER A 42 -0.66 13.33 -1.70
N LEU A 43 -0.57 13.31 -3.03
CA LEU A 43 -1.46 12.52 -3.89
C LEU A 43 -1.23 11.02 -3.68
N ALA A 44 0.03 10.58 -3.63
CA ALA A 44 0.39 9.21 -3.37
C ALA A 44 -0.11 8.75 -1.99
N ALA A 45 0.06 9.57 -0.95
CA ALA A 45 -0.44 9.27 0.38
C ALA A 45 -1.97 9.10 0.40
N ASN A 46 -2.71 10.04 -0.19
CA ASN A 46 -4.17 9.96 -0.26
C ASN A 46 -4.64 8.71 -1.01
N ASN A 47 -4.08 8.44 -2.19
CA ASN A 47 -4.44 7.26 -3.00
C ASN A 47 -4.16 5.96 -2.24
N SER A 48 -3.01 5.87 -1.57
CA SER A 48 -2.65 4.69 -0.78
C SER A 48 -3.63 4.45 0.36
N VAL A 49 -4.02 5.50 1.10
CA VAL A 49 -4.98 5.39 2.21
C VAL A 49 -6.37 5.02 1.70
N THR A 50 -6.85 5.63 0.62
CA THR A 50 -8.15 5.31 0.02
C THR A 50 -8.25 3.82 -0.31
N VAL A 51 -7.23 3.25 -0.97
CA VAL A 51 -7.25 1.82 -1.33
C VAL A 51 -7.19 0.93 -0.08
N VAL A 52 -6.39 1.27 0.92
CA VAL A 52 -6.33 0.50 2.19
C VAL A 52 -7.68 0.49 2.89
N VAL A 53 -8.34 1.64 3.00
CA VAL A 53 -9.65 1.75 3.67
C VAL A 53 -10.71 0.93 2.94
N GLU A 54 -10.78 1.05 1.61
CA GLU A 54 -11.74 0.26 0.81
C GLU A 54 -11.43 -1.24 0.85
N PHE A 55 -10.15 -1.63 0.83
CA PHE A 55 -9.75 -3.02 1.00
C PHE A 55 -10.23 -3.60 2.34
N ILE A 56 -10.04 -2.88 3.45
CA ILE A 56 -10.48 -3.33 4.78
C ILE A 56 -12.00 -3.45 4.84
N LYS A 57 -12.75 -2.49 4.30
CA LYS A 57 -14.22 -2.55 4.25
C LYS A 57 -14.69 -3.82 3.52
N ASN A 58 -14.14 -4.07 2.32
CA ASN A 58 -14.50 -5.24 1.52
C ASN A 58 -14.09 -6.56 2.20
N LEU A 59 -12.95 -6.60 2.89
CA LEU A 59 -12.48 -7.78 3.62
C LEU A 59 -13.43 -8.15 4.77
N LEU A 60 -13.90 -7.15 5.53
CA LEU A 60 -14.85 -7.36 6.62
C LEU A 60 -16.23 -7.80 6.10
N SER A 61 -16.70 -7.20 4.99
CA SER A 61 -17.95 -7.62 4.34
C SER A 61 -17.88 -9.06 3.81
N ALA A 62 -16.77 -9.46 3.18
CA ALA A 62 -16.57 -10.81 2.69
C ALA A 62 -16.59 -11.84 3.85
N ASN A 63 -15.93 -11.54 4.97
CA ASN A 63 -15.97 -12.40 6.15
C ASN A 63 -17.38 -12.54 6.74
N TYR A 64 -18.18 -11.46 6.75
CA TYR A 64 -19.57 -11.52 7.20
C TYR A 64 -20.40 -12.46 6.32
N ILE A 65 -20.26 -12.37 4.99
CA ILE A 65 -20.96 -13.24 4.04
C ILE A 65 -20.56 -14.71 4.25
N ILE A 66 -19.26 -15.00 4.37
CA ILE A 66 -18.77 -16.38 4.54
C ILE A 66 -19.22 -16.98 5.89
N SER A 67 -19.30 -16.16 6.95
CA SER A 67 -19.70 -16.64 8.29
C SER A 67 -21.22 -16.80 8.46
N SER A 68 -22.03 -16.28 7.53
CA SER A 68 -23.49 -16.32 7.57
C SER A 68 -24.11 -17.29 6.55
N ALA A 69 -23.29 -17.93 5.72
CA ALA A 69 -23.66 -19.02 4.82
C ALA A 69 -23.34 -20.39 5.45
#